data_AF-A0A368UDW1-F1
#
_entry.id   AF-A0A368UDW1-F1
#
_cell.length_a   1.000
_cell.length_b   1.000
_cell.length_c   1.000
_cell.angle_alpha   90.00
_cell.angle_beta   90.00
_cell.angle_gamma   90.00
#
_symmetry.space_group_name_H-M   'P 1'
#
loop_
_entity.id
_entity.type
_entity.pdbx_description
1 polymer ?
#
loop_
_entity_poly.entity_id
_entity_poly.type
_entity_poly.pdbx_seq_one_letter_code
_entity_poly.pdbx_strand_id
1 'polypeptide(L)'
;MTKLVYGKNKQVTFESELEKQEAIRYLRDSENITHADEQNQGAWANEKRFMIIFDVPQMPIGVRKNLTAGNRSYYGRINCGELFDEIFSD
;
A
#
# COMPACT_ATOMS: atom_id res chain seq x y z
N MET A 1 6.14 18.66 10.39
CA MET A 1 6.85 17.52 9.77
C MET A 1 5.80 16.51 9.36
N THR A 2 5.79 16.07 8.12
CA THR A 2 4.83 15.05 7.70
C THR A 2 5.26 13.68 8.19
N LYS A 3 4.29 12.82 8.45
CA LYS A 3 4.52 11.41 8.77
C LYS A 3 5.00 10.68 7.51
N LEU A 4 6.18 10.06 7.59
CA LEU A 4 6.82 9.29 6.51
C LEU A 4 6.99 7.80 6.84
N VAL A 5 6.59 7.38 8.05
CA VAL A 5 6.75 6.01 8.54
C VAL A 5 5.39 5.50 9.00
N TYR A 6 5.03 4.31 8.53
CA TYR A 6 3.75 3.67 8.84
C TYR A 6 3.94 2.22 9.28
N GLY A 7 3.00 1.78 10.09
CA GLY A 7 2.94 0.45 10.67
C GLY A 7 3.74 0.34 11.96
N LYS A 8 3.27 -0.52 12.87
CA LYS A 8 3.90 -0.80 14.17
C LYS A 8 5.37 -1.19 14.05
N ASN A 9 5.73 -1.87 12.96
CA ASN A 9 7.09 -2.34 12.68
C ASN A 9 7.81 -1.50 11.60
N LYS A 10 7.32 -0.28 11.30
CA LYS A 10 7.88 0.59 10.25
C LYS A 10 7.96 -0.09 8.88
N GLN A 11 6.95 -0.90 8.56
CA GLN A 11 6.90 -1.69 7.32
C GLN A 11 6.76 -0.84 6.05
N VAL A 12 6.29 0.41 6.18
CA VAL A 12 6.31 1.38 5.09
C VAL A 12 7.11 2.59 5.53
N THR A 13 8.12 2.94 4.74
CA THR A 13 8.91 4.15 4.93
C THR A 13 9.07 4.91 3.62
N PHE A 14 8.90 6.22 3.68
CA PHE A 14 9.18 7.15 2.60
C PHE A 14 10.40 8.00 2.98
N GLU A 15 11.25 8.33 2.02
CA GLU A 15 12.45 9.15 2.22
C GLU A 15 12.13 10.65 2.14
N SER A 16 11.03 11.01 1.48
CA SER A 16 10.59 12.39 1.34
C SER A 16 9.07 12.53 1.28
N GLU A 17 8.59 13.76 1.48
CA GLU A 17 7.20 14.12 1.29
C GLU A 17 6.73 13.90 -0.15
N LEU A 18 7.58 14.23 -1.13
CA LEU A 18 7.25 14.05 -2.54
C LEU A 18 7.03 12.57 -2.88
N GLU A 19 7.94 11.70 -2.44
CA GLU A 19 7.83 10.25 -2.63
C GLU A 19 6.55 9.71 -2.02
N LYS A 20 6.23 10.15 -0.79
CA LYS A 20 4.98 9.78 -0.12
C LYS A 20 3.77 10.21 -0.95
N GLN A 21 3.73 11.45 -1.43
CA GLN A 21 2.59 11.99 -2.19
C GLN A 21 2.38 11.23 -3.51
N GLU A 22 3.45 10.94 -4.23
CA GLU A 22 3.40 10.13 -5.45
C GLU A 22 2.90 8.71 -5.18
N ALA A 23 3.39 8.08 -4.10
CA ALA A 23 2.94 6.76 -3.70
C ALA A 23 1.47 6.74 -3.30
N ILE A 24 1.02 7.70 -2.48
CA ILE A 24 -0.39 7.83 -2.07
C ILE A 24 -1.29 8.02 -3.30
N ARG A 25 -0.93 8.93 -4.20
CA ARG A 25 -1.69 9.17 -5.43
C ARG A 25 -1.82 7.89 -6.27
N TYR A 26 -0.72 7.16 -6.44
CA TYR A 26 -0.76 5.89 -7.16
C TYR A 26 -1.61 4.83 -6.46
N LEU A 27 -1.46 4.68 -5.14
CA LEU A 27 -2.22 3.70 -4.36
C LEU A 27 -3.73 3.99 -4.31
N ARG A 28 -4.13 5.25 -4.43
CA ARG A 28 -5.52 5.68 -4.43
C ARG A 28 -6.17 5.62 -5.82
N ASP A 29 -5.46 6.09 -6.84
CA ASP A 29 -6.07 6.46 -8.12
C ASP A 29 -5.73 5.50 -9.28
N SER A 30 -4.77 4.58 -9.10
CA SER A 30 -4.31 3.68 -10.16
C SER A 30 -5.21 2.46 -10.34
N GLU A 31 -5.58 2.17 -11.59
CA GLU A 31 -6.28 0.93 -11.97
C GLU A 31 -5.44 -0.34 -11.70
N ASN A 32 -4.13 -0.20 -11.49
CA ASN A 32 -3.23 -1.32 -11.15
C ASN A 32 -3.29 -1.71 -9.67
N ILE A 33 -4.15 -1.06 -8.88
CA ILE A 33 -4.33 -1.31 -7.46
C ILE A 33 -5.71 -1.90 -7.22
N THR A 34 -5.73 -3.00 -6.48
CA THR A 34 -6.93 -3.50 -5.83
C THR A 34 -6.69 -3.54 -4.33
N HIS A 35 -7.77 -3.45 -3.55
CA HIS A 35 -7.71 -3.45 -2.11
C HIS A 35 -8.55 -4.58 -1.52
N ALA A 36 -8.03 -5.17 -0.47
CA ALA A 36 -8.75 -6.12 0.35
C ALA A 36 -9.12 -5.41 1.66
N ASP A 37 -10.41 -5.29 1.92
CA ASP A 37 -10.95 -5.03 3.25
C ASP A 37 -11.66 -6.31 3.70
N GLU A 38 -10.90 -7.23 4.30
CA GLU A 38 -11.35 -8.59 4.63
C GLU A 38 -12.26 -8.63 5.87
N GLN A 39 -13.05 -7.58 6.14
CA GLN A 39 -14.01 -7.55 7.25
C GLN A 39 -15.06 -8.67 7.22
N ASN A 40 -15.31 -9.29 6.05
CA ASN A 40 -16.44 -10.21 5.84
C ASN A 40 -16.08 -11.66 5.44
N GLN A 41 -14.81 -12.09 5.53
CA GLN A 41 -14.43 -13.47 5.14
C GLN A 41 -13.78 -14.31 6.24
N GLY A 42 -14.09 -14.05 7.52
CA GLY A 42 -13.64 -14.91 8.62
C GLY A 42 -12.11 -14.99 8.77
N ALA A 43 -11.38 -14.05 8.19
CA ALA A 43 -9.95 -13.91 8.37
C ALA A 43 -9.67 -13.57 9.83
N TRP A 44 -8.67 -14.23 10.43
CA TRP A 44 -8.35 -14.14 11.86
C TRP A 44 -7.83 -12.76 12.28
N ALA A 45 -7.59 -11.85 11.34
CA ALA A 45 -7.33 -10.45 11.56
C ALA A 45 -7.84 -9.63 10.37
N ASN A 46 -8.48 -8.50 10.66
CA ASN A 46 -8.82 -7.50 9.66
C ASN A 46 -7.51 -6.89 9.12
N GLU A 47 -7.03 -7.39 7.98
CA GLU A 47 -5.83 -6.86 7.35
C GLU A 47 -6.20 -6.08 6.10
N LYS A 48 -6.24 -4.75 6.26
CA LYS A 48 -6.29 -3.78 5.17
C LYS A 48 -4.96 -3.79 4.41
N ARG A 49 -5.01 -4.10 3.12
CA ARG A 49 -3.82 -4.25 2.27
C ARG A 49 -4.06 -3.68 0.88
N PHE A 50 -3.00 -3.14 0.29
CA PHE A 50 -2.95 -2.82 -1.14
C PHE A 50 -2.37 -4.01 -1.90
N MET A 51 -3.00 -4.41 -2.99
CA MET A 51 -2.52 -5.45 -3.90
C MET A 51 -2.24 -4.81 -5.27
N ILE A 52 -1.00 -4.97 -5.72
CA ILE A 52 -0.53 -4.47 -7.01
C ILE A 52 -0.72 -5.60 -8.03
N ILE A 53 -1.48 -5.35 -9.09
CA ILE A 53 -1.86 -6.41 -10.03
C ILE A 53 -0.65 -6.81 -10.90
N PHE A 54 0.02 -5.84 -11.52
CA PHE A 54 1.17 -6.05 -12.42
C PHE A 54 2.39 -5.18 -12.06
N ASP A 55 3.58 -5.63 -12.47
CA ASP A 55 4.77 -4.77 -12.49
C ASP A 55 4.66 -3.78 -13.65
N VAL A 56 4.82 -2.48 -13.37
CA VAL A 56 4.81 -1.43 -14.39
C VAL A 56 6.01 -0.50 -14.23
N PRO A 57 6.68 -0.08 -15.31
CA PRO A 57 7.86 0.80 -15.23
C PRO A 57 7.62 2.10 -14.49
N GLN A 58 6.43 2.68 -14.60
CA GLN A 58 6.02 3.95 -14.00
C GLN A 58 5.55 3.85 -12.54
N MET A 59 5.67 2.68 -11.91
CA MET A 59 5.32 2.52 -10.49
C MET A 59 6.22 3.42 -9.63
N PRO A 60 5.66 4.29 -8.76
CA PRO A 60 6.48 5.16 -7.92
C PRO A 60 7.45 4.37 -7.05
N ILE A 61 8.63 4.96 -6.81
CA ILE A 61 9.67 4.30 -6.02
C ILE A 61 9.19 3.97 -4.59
N GLY A 62 8.40 4.86 -4.00
CA GLY A 62 7.80 4.64 -2.67
C GLY A 62 6.80 3.50 -2.62
N VAL A 63 6.18 3.13 -3.75
CA VAL A 63 5.37 1.91 -3.82
C VAL A 63 6.30 0.71 -3.93
N ARG A 64 7.19 0.72 -4.93
CA ARG A 64 8.09 -0.42 -5.25
C ARG A 64 8.95 -0.84 -4.07
N LYS A 65 9.52 0.11 -3.33
CA LYS A 65 10.39 -0.12 -2.16
C LYS A 65 9.66 -0.77 -0.99
N ASN A 66 8.37 -0.48 -0.84
CA ASN A 66 7.55 -0.95 0.27
C ASN A 66 6.73 -2.22 -0.07
N LEU A 67 6.95 -2.81 -1.26
CA LEU A 67 6.31 -4.05 -1.66
C LEU A 67 6.83 -5.24 -0.84
N THR A 68 5.88 -6.08 -0.44
CA THR A 68 6.12 -7.45 -0.02
C THR A 68 5.72 -8.41 -1.14
N ALA A 69 6.20 -9.65 -1.04
CA ALA A 69 5.99 -10.67 -2.06
C ALA A 69 4.50 -10.84 -2.44
N GLY A 70 4.27 -10.88 -3.75
CA GLY A 70 2.99 -11.17 -4.36
C GLY A 70 2.62 -12.65 -4.35
N ASN A 71 1.68 -13.04 -5.22
CA ASN A 71 1.38 -14.44 -5.55
C ASN A 71 1.00 -14.56 -7.04
N ARG A 72 0.36 -15.66 -7.45
CA ARG A 72 -0.04 -15.86 -8.87
C ARG A 72 -1.03 -14.80 -9.39
N SER A 73 -1.79 -14.16 -8.51
CA SER A 73 -2.85 -13.21 -8.85
C SER A 73 -2.43 -11.74 -8.75
N TYR A 74 -1.31 -11.44 -8.07
CA TYR A 74 -0.83 -10.07 -7.86
C TYR A 74 0.70 -10.03 -7.79
N TYR A 75 1.31 -9.01 -8.38
CA TYR A 75 2.76 -8.79 -8.39
C TYR A 75 3.33 -8.55 -6.98
N GLY A 76 2.65 -7.75 -6.17
CA GLY A 76 3.14 -7.37 -4.85
C GLY A 76 2.02 -6.87 -3.93
N ARG A 77 2.36 -6.73 -2.66
CA ARG A 77 1.42 -6.22 -1.64
C ARG A 77 2.06 -5.20 -0.72
N ILE A 78 1.26 -4.26 -0.22
CA ILE A 78 1.64 -3.40 0.90
C ILE A 78 0.69 -3.70 2.07
N ASN A 79 1.24 -4.25 3.15
CA ASN A 79 0.49 -4.66 4.34
C ASN A 79 0.61 -3.57 5.40
N CYS A 80 -0.23 -2.54 5.33
CA CYS A 80 -0.18 -1.44 6.27
C CYS A 80 -1.55 -0.76 6.42
N GLY A 81 -2.34 -1.24 7.39
CA GLY A 81 -3.66 -0.66 7.69
C GLY A 81 -3.61 0.82 8.04
N GLU A 82 -2.58 1.27 8.74
CA GLU A 82 -2.42 2.70 9.06
C GLU A 82 -2.23 3.59 7.81
N LEU A 83 -1.55 3.08 6.78
CA LEU A 83 -1.41 3.80 5.50
C LEU A 83 -2.73 3.73 4.72
N PHE A 84 -3.38 2.58 4.75
CA PHE A 84 -4.70 2.38 4.14
C PHE A 84 -5.71 3.37 4.69
N ASP A 85 -5.76 3.51 6.02
CA ASP A 85 -6.67 4.41 6.71
C ASP A 85 -6.37 5.87 6.35
N GLU A 86 -5.10 6.27 6.19
CA GLU A 86 -4.77 7.64 5.74
C GLU A 86 -5.25 7.93 4.31
N ILE A 87 -5.27 6.92 3.43
CA ILE A 87 -5.67 7.10 2.03
C ILE A 87 -7.21 7.09 1.87
N PHE A 88 -7.90 6.25 2.64
CA PHE A 88 -9.31 5.93 2.41
C PHE A 88 -10.26 6.23 3.57
N SER A 89 -9.79 6.75 4.72
CA SER A 89 -10.70 7.27 5.75
C SER A 89 -11.03 8.73 5.42
N ASP A 90 -12.32 9.01 5.21
CA ASP A 90 -12.87 10.37 5.14
C ASP A 90 -12.69 11.12 6.48
#